data_AF-A0A427KZR9-F1
#
_entry.id   AF-A0A427KZR9-F1
#
_cell.length_a   1.000
_cell.length_b   1.000
_cell.length_c   1.000
_cell.angle_alpha   90.00
_cell.angle_beta   90.00
_cell.angle_gamma   90.00
#
_symmetry.space_group_name_H-M   'P 1'
#
loop_
_entity.id
_entity.type
_entity.pdbx_description
1 polymer ?
#
loop_
_entity_poly.entity_id
_entity_poly.type
_entity_poly.pdbx_seq_one_letter_code
_entity_poly.pdbx_strand_id
1 'polypeptide(L)'
;MRYATLSPAQTEASAMPTYKVDIRWPATQTLEERTVTVSAAAAEVAFRELLGRADLVGQDCAARLMLDGRQVHYSEFNKPLGAGRLAADAPLNLPV
;
A
#
# COMPACT_ATOMS: atom_id res chain seq x y z
N MET A 1 52.99 -4.06 6.38
CA MET A 1 51.78 -3.88 5.56
C MET A 1 51.09 -5.22 5.39
N ARG A 2 49.96 -5.45 6.05
CA ARG A 2 49.12 -6.63 5.86
C ARG A 2 47.69 -6.13 5.62
N TYR A 3 47.20 -6.31 4.41
CA TYR A 3 45.89 -5.85 3.99
C TYR A 3 44.80 -6.67 4.68
N ALA A 4 43.82 -5.97 5.24
CA ALA A 4 42.60 -6.56 5.78
C ALA A 4 41.81 -7.22 4.64
N THR A 5 41.55 -8.52 4.74
CA THR A 5 40.44 -9.15 4.01
C THR A 5 39.22 -9.08 4.92
N LEU A 6 38.61 -7.90 4.96
CA LEU A 6 37.19 -7.80 5.28
C LEU A 6 36.47 -8.24 4.01
N SER A 7 36.10 -9.52 3.93
CA SER A 7 35.10 -9.94 2.95
C SER A 7 33.81 -9.20 3.32
N PRO A 8 33.26 -8.35 2.44
CA PRO A 8 31.91 -7.88 2.66
C PRO A 8 31.04 -9.12 2.49
N ALA A 9 30.55 -9.66 3.62
CA ALA A 9 29.25 -10.30 3.61
C ALA A 9 28.28 -9.20 3.16
N GLN A 10 28.18 -9.03 1.84
CA GLN A 10 26.99 -8.50 1.22
C GLN A 10 25.92 -9.55 1.53
N THR A 11 25.43 -9.54 2.76
CA THR A 11 24.05 -9.91 3.03
C THR A 11 23.31 -8.91 2.19
N GLU A 12 22.93 -9.38 1.01
CA GLU A 12 21.93 -8.79 0.16
C GLU A 12 20.95 -8.11 1.10
N ALA A 13 20.80 -6.80 0.95
CA ALA A 13 19.65 -6.15 1.52
C ALA A 13 18.45 -6.84 0.85
N SER A 14 18.01 -7.98 1.41
CA SER A 14 16.64 -8.42 1.37
C SER A 14 15.89 -7.31 2.06
N ALA A 15 15.72 -6.19 1.35
CA ALA A 15 14.68 -5.24 1.65
C ALA A 15 13.42 -6.09 1.59
N MET A 16 12.94 -6.45 2.78
CA MET A 16 11.71 -7.22 2.87
C MET A 16 10.63 -6.46 2.11
N PRO A 17 9.83 -7.14 1.30
CA PRO A 17 8.83 -6.50 0.47
C PRO A 17 7.96 -5.61 1.36
N THR A 18 7.98 -4.31 1.09
CA THR A 18 7.32 -3.34 1.97
C THR A 18 6.01 -2.90 1.34
N TYR A 19 4.92 -3.31 1.98
CA TYR A 19 3.58 -2.86 1.67
C TYR A 19 3.30 -1.52 2.35
N LYS A 20 2.64 -0.63 1.61
CA LYS A 20 2.18 0.67 2.11
C LYS A 20 0.74 0.87 1.70
N VAL A 21 -0.11 1.11 2.67
CA VAL A 21 -1.51 1.47 2.48
C VAL A 21 -1.66 2.91 2.93
N ASP A 22 -2.26 3.76 2.10
CA ASP A 22 -2.54 5.16 2.42
C ASP A 22 -3.83 5.64 1.76
N ILE A 23 -4.48 6.64 2.36
CA ILE A 23 -5.51 7.45 1.73
C ILE A 23 -4.85 8.68 1.14
N ARG A 24 -5.06 8.93 -0.14
CA ARG A 24 -4.64 10.13 -0.83
C ARG A 24 -5.80 11.09 -0.97
N TRP A 25 -5.61 12.32 -0.50
CA TRP A 25 -6.53 13.44 -0.66
C TRP A 25 -6.01 14.39 -1.74
N PRO A 26 -6.48 14.29 -3.01
CA PRO A 26 -6.05 15.17 -4.11
C PRO A 26 -6.21 16.66 -3.80
N ALA A 27 -7.31 17.06 -3.15
CA ALA A 27 -7.61 18.46 -2.84
C ALA A 27 -6.55 19.13 -1.95
N THR A 28 -6.01 18.40 -0.97
CA THR A 28 -5.03 18.91 0.01
C THR A 28 -3.62 18.36 -0.20
N GLN A 29 -3.43 17.51 -1.21
CA GLN A 29 -2.21 16.72 -1.46
C GLN A 29 -1.70 15.96 -0.22
N THR A 30 -2.59 15.69 0.74
CA THR A 30 -2.23 15.06 2.02
C THR A 30 -2.39 13.54 1.90
N LEU A 31 -1.52 12.81 2.61
CA LEU A 31 -1.65 11.37 2.81
C LEU A 31 -2.14 11.13 4.23
N GLU A 32 -3.24 10.40 4.37
CA GLU A 32 -3.86 10.05 5.64
C GLU A 32 -3.85 8.52 5.82
N GLU A 33 -3.88 8.04 7.07
CA GLU A 33 -3.88 6.61 7.43
C GLU A 33 -2.82 5.78 6.69
N ARG A 34 -1.54 6.08 6.98
CA ARG A 34 -0.40 5.37 6.40
C ARG A 34 -0.05 4.11 7.21
N THR A 35 -0.52 2.96 6.76
CA THR A 35 -0.10 1.65 7.28
C THR A 35 1.09 1.13 6.47
N VAL A 36 2.20 0.80 7.13
CA VAL A 36 3.38 0.19 6.50
C VAL A 36 3.62 -1.17 7.12
N THR A 37 3.70 -2.22 6.31
CA THR A 37 3.86 -3.60 6.79
C THR A 37 4.67 -4.42 5.80
N VAL A 38 5.36 -5.45 6.30
CA VAL A 38 6.06 -6.44 5.47
C VAL A 38 5.18 -7.65 5.14
N SER A 39 3.98 -7.72 5.73
CA SER A 39 3.03 -8.82 5.53
C SER A 39 1.98 -8.42 4.49
N ALA A 40 1.90 -9.20 3.40
CA ALA A 40 0.86 -9.05 2.38
C ALA A 40 -0.55 -9.17 2.99
N ALA A 41 -0.75 -10.13 3.89
CA ALA A 41 -2.04 -10.34 4.56
C ALA A 41 -2.44 -9.13 5.42
N ALA A 42 -1.51 -8.55 6.19
CA ALA A 42 -1.79 -7.36 6.98
C ALA A 42 -2.09 -6.13 6.09
N ALA A 43 -1.41 -6.01 4.95
CA ALA A 43 -1.66 -4.95 3.98
C ALA A 43 -3.04 -5.10 3.32
N GLU A 44 -3.41 -6.34 3.00
CA GLU A 44 -4.74 -6.67 2.46
C GLU A 44 -5.83 -6.25 3.43
N VAL A 45 -5.73 -6.65 4.70
CA VAL A 45 -6.70 -6.32 5.74
C VAL A 45 -6.81 -4.81 5.89
N ALA A 46 -5.69 -4.11 6.05
CA ALA A 46 -5.69 -2.66 6.21
C ALA A 46 -6.33 -1.95 4.99
N PHE A 47 -6.02 -2.39 3.77
CA PHE A 47 -6.62 -1.81 2.57
C PHE A 47 -8.13 -2.09 2.49
N ARG A 48 -8.58 -3.30 2.84
CA ARG A 48 -10.02 -3.63 2.89
C ARG A 48 -10.77 -2.82 3.95
N GLU A 49 -10.17 -2.60 5.11
CA GLU A 49 -10.75 -1.74 6.15
C GLU A 49 -10.97 -0.32 5.62
N LEU A 50 -10.00 0.24 4.86
CA LEU A 50 -10.18 1.52 4.19
C LEU A 50 -11.32 1.50 3.17
N LEU A 51 -11.40 0.48 2.31
CA LEU A 51 -12.48 0.34 1.32
C LEU A 51 -13.87 0.24 1.97
N GLY A 52 -13.93 -0.31 3.17
CA GLY A 52 -15.14 -0.46 3.99
C GLY A 52 -15.58 0.81 4.71
N ARG A 53 -14.76 1.88 4.74
CA ARG A 53 -15.13 3.14 5.40
C ARG A 53 -16.25 3.85 4.63
N ALA A 54 -17.46 3.80 5.19
CA ALA A 54 -18.62 4.52 4.67
C ALA A 54 -18.45 6.05 4.66
N ASP A 55 -17.68 6.58 5.61
CA ASP A 55 -17.41 8.01 5.79
C ASP A 55 -16.60 8.63 4.62
N LEU A 56 -15.80 7.80 3.94
CA LEU A 56 -15.02 8.24 2.78
C LEU A 56 -15.84 8.22 1.48
N VAL A 57 -17.01 7.57 1.46
CA VAL A 57 -17.82 7.39 0.25
C VAL A 57 -18.35 8.73 -0.25
N GLY A 58 -18.07 9.03 -1.52
CA GLY A 58 -18.44 10.31 -2.14
C GLY A 58 -17.43 11.43 -1.87
N GLN A 59 -16.41 11.20 -1.03
CA GLN A 59 -15.32 12.15 -0.85
C GLN A 59 -14.33 12.06 -2.01
N ASP A 60 -13.75 13.21 -2.36
CA ASP A 60 -12.65 13.29 -3.34
C ASP A 60 -11.34 12.81 -2.71
N CYS A 61 -11.28 11.51 -2.42
CA CYS A 61 -10.13 10.80 -1.89
C CYS A 61 -10.00 9.41 -2.52
N ALA A 62 -8.82 8.82 -2.39
CA ALA A 62 -8.55 7.50 -2.93
C ALA A 62 -7.69 6.66 -1.98
N ALA A 63 -8.08 5.40 -1.77
CA ALA A 63 -7.24 4.42 -1.10
C ALA A 63 -6.20 3.90 -2.10
N ARG A 64 -4.95 3.80 -1.64
CA ARG A 64 -3.84 3.27 -2.43
C ARG A 64 -3.11 2.20 -1.64
N LEU A 65 -2.78 1.10 -2.31
CA LEU A 65 -1.91 0.04 -1.81
C LEU A 65 -0.71 -0.08 -2.72
N MET A 66 0.47 0.07 -2.15
CA MET A 66 1.76 -0.02 -2.81
C MET A 66 2.57 -1.18 -2.25
N LEU A 67 3.42 -1.76 -3.09
CA LEU A 67 4.40 -2.78 -2.74
C LEU A 67 5.74 -2.34 -3.32
N ASP A 68 6.76 -2.19 -2.46
CA ASP A 68 8.11 -1.76 -2.84
C ASP A 68 8.12 -0.49 -3.72
N GLY A 69 7.21 0.44 -3.41
CA GLY A 69 7.07 1.70 -4.14
C GLY A 69 6.29 1.61 -5.46
N ARG A 70 5.84 0.42 -5.86
CA ARG A 70 4.94 0.24 -7.00
C ARG A 70 3.50 0.21 -6.52
N GLN A 71 2.63 1.01 -7.15
CA GLN A 71 1.19 0.93 -6.90
C GLN A 71 0.64 -0.40 -7.40
N VAL A 72 0.00 -1.15 -6.50
CA VAL A 72 -0.64 -2.44 -6.79
C VAL A 72 -2.14 -2.25 -6.94
N HIS A 73 -2.76 -1.53 -6.00
CA HIS A 73 -4.19 -1.23 -6.03
C HIS A 73 -4.45 0.27 -5.80
N TYR A 74 -5.53 0.74 -6.40
CA TYR A 74 -6.01 2.11 -6.29
C TYR A 74 -7.53 2.10 -6.38
N SER A 75 -8.17 2.80 -5.46
CA SER A 75 -9.63 2.86 -5.37
C SER A 75 -10.07 4.26 -5.00
N GLU A 76 -10.85 4.89 -5.87
CA GLU A 76 -11.39 6.23 -5.65
C GLU A 76 -12.74 6.16 -4.95
N PHE A 77 -12.93 6.90 -3.86
CA PHE A 77 -14.18 6.85 -3.10
C PHE A 77 -15.28 7.77 -3.66
N ASN A 78 -14.90 8.76 -4.49
CA ASN A 78 -15.83 9.63 -5.22
C ASN A 78 -16.54 8.90 -6.38
N LYS A 79 -16.09 7.71 -6.77
CA LYS A 79 -16.68 6.93 -7.86
C LYS A 79 -17.58 5.80 -7.36
N PRO A 80 -18.58 5.39 -8.16
CA PRO A 80 -19.35 4.19 -7.85
C PRO A 80 -18.47 2.94 -7.94
N LEU A 81 -18.89 1.87 -7.23
CA LEU A 81 -18.25 0.56 -7.29
C LEU A 81 -18.14 0.09 -8.74
N GLY A 82 -16.95 -0.35 -9.14
CA GLY A 82 -16.66 -0.80 -10.51
C GLY A 82 -16.27 0.29 -11.51
N ALA A 83 -16.44 1.57 -11.20
CA ALA A 83 -16.03 2.69 -12.07
C ALA A 83 -14.66 3.30 -11.70
N GLY A 84 -13.92 2.64 -10.81
CA GLY A 84 -12.69 3.18 -10.19
C GLY A 84 -12.67 3.01 -8.67
N ARG A 85 -13.81 2.64 -8.07
CA ARG A 85 -13.90 2.19 -6.68
C ARG A 85 -13.90 0.67 -6.60
N LEU A 86 -13.03 0.12 -5.75
CA LEU A 86 -13.01 -1.30 -5.40
C LEU A 86 -14.01 -1.57 -4.26
N ALA A 87 -14.68 -2.72 -4.33
CA ALA A 87 -15.47 -3.22 -3.21
C ALA A 87 -14.53 -3.71 -2.10
N ALA A 88 -14.96 -3.61 -0.84
CA ALA A 88 -14.14 -4.11 0.29
C ALA A 88 -13.86 -5.61 0.21
N ASP A 89 -14.73 -6.38 -0.44
CA ASP A 89 -14.58 -7.82 -0.69
C ASP A 89 -13.91 -8.12 -2.05
N ALA A 90 -13.47 -7.11 -2.79
CA ALA A 90 -12.85 -7.33 -4.09
C ALA A 90 -11.55 -8.17 -3.94
N PRO A 91 -11.28 -9.10 -4.87
CA PRO A 91 -10.06 -9.89 -4.85
C PRO A 91 -8.84 -8.98 -5.05
N LEU A 92 -7.93 -8.95 -4.07
CA LEU A 92 -6.69 -8.19 -4.13
C LEU A 92 -5.57 -9.13 -4.54
N ASN A 93 -5.10 -9.01 -5.77
CA ASN A 93 -3.94 -9.77 -6.24
C ASN A 93 -2.67 -9.13 -5.65
N LEU A 94 -2.27 -9.59 -4.46
CA LEU A 94 -1.00 -9.22 -3.84
C LEU A 94 0.04 -10.29 -4.14
N PRO A 95 1.28 -9.92 -4.56
CA PRO A 95 2.36 -10.88 -4.69
C PRO A 95 2.66 -11.51 -3.33
N VAL A 96 2.50 -12.82 -3.19
CA VAL A 96 2.88 -13.58 -1.98
C VAL A 96 4.35 -13.95 -1.99
#